data_AF-A0A920B643-F1
#
_entry.id   AF-A0A920B643-F1
#
_cell.length_a   1.000
_cell.length_b   1.000
_cell.length_c   1.000
_cell.angle_alpha   90.00
_cell.angle_beta   90.00
_cell.angle_gamma   90.00
#
_symmetry.space_group_name_H-M   'P 1'
#
loop_
_entity.id
_entity.type
_entity.pdbx_description
1 polymer ?
#
loop_
_entity_poly.entity_id
_entity_poly.type
_entity_poly.pdbx_seq_one_letter_code
_entity_poly.pdbx_strand_id
1 'polypeptide(L)' 'MFLGDLRFPDTFKGYFNDIDYVFHLGNIASWWLNRSQDYYDINVTGTYNLLNELKRQMKKKLFNEFS' A
#
# COMPACT_ATOMS: atom_id res chain seq x y z
N MET A 1 -3.99 -11.26 -13.71
CA MET A 1 -3.43 -9.91 -13.52
C MET A 1 -4.13 -9.30 -12.33
N PHE A 2 -3.39 -8.87 -11.32
CA PHE A 2 -3.93 -8.19 -10.14
C PHE A 2 -3.86 -6.69 -10.38
N LEU A 3 -4.99 -6.00 -10.20
CA LEU A 3 -5.09 -4.54 -10.32
C LEU A 3 -5.55 -3.99 -8.98
N GLY A 4 -4.68 -3.25 -8.32
CA GLY A 4 -4.93 -2.68 -7.00
C GLY A 4 -4.56 -1.21 -6.95
N ASP A 5 -5.23 -0.47 -6.06
CA ASP A 5 -4.94 0.92 -5.75
C ASP A 5 -4.96 1.08 -4.23
N LEU A 6 -3.85 1.57 -3.67
CA LEU A 6 -3.64 1.69 -2.22
C LEU A 6 -4.69 2.60 -1.55
N ARG A 7 -5.27 3.54 -2.30
CA ARG A 7 -6.34 4.42 -1.82
C ARG A 7 -7.65 3.67 -1.58
N PHE A 8 -7.86 2.51 -2.21
CA PHE A 8 -9.09 1.74 -2.18
C PHE A 8 -8.82 0.33 -1.63
N PRO A 9 -8.94 0.11 -0.30
CA PRO A 9 -8.59 -1.15 0.35
C PRO A 9 -9.25 -2.40 -0.24
N ASP A 10 -10.49 -2.25 -0.71
CA ASP A 10 -11.26 -3.36 -1.29
C ASP A 10 -10.62 -3.94 -2.55
N THR A 11 -9.76 -3.18 -3.24
CA THR A 11 -9.06 -3.65 -4.44
C THR A 11 -7.96 -4.68 -4.14
N PHE A 12 -7.49 -4.76 -2.89
CA PHE A 12 -6.42 -5.66 -2.46
C PHE A 12 -6.78 -6.50 -1.24
N LYS A 13 -8.05 -6.49 -0.85
CA LYS A 13 -8.53 -7.25 0.30
C LYS A 13 -8.43 -8.76 0.06
N GLY A 14 -7.82 -9.49 0.98
CA GLY A 14 -7.69 -10.96 0.92
C GLY A 14 -6.50 -11.48 0.11
N TYR A 15 -5.77 -10.61 -0.59
CA TYR A 15 -4.69 -11.00 -1.49
C TYR A 15 -3.40 -11.40 -0.79
N PHE A 16 -3.28 -11.20 0.53
CA PHE A 16 -2.06 -11.44 1.29
C PHE A 16 -2.09 -12.71 2.14
N ASN A 17 -3.15 -13.52 2.02
CA ASN A 17 -3.19 -14.84 2.65
C ASN A 17 -2.07 -15.72 2.09
N ASP A 18 -1.37 -16.43 2.99
CA ASP A 18 -0.23 -17.30 2.67
C ASP A 18 0.98 -16.61 2.01
N ILE A 19 1.04 -15.27 2.06
CA ILE A 19 2.22 -14.52 1.66
C ILE A 19 3.20 -14.41 2.84
N ASP A 20 4.47 -14.75 2.58
CA ASP A 20 5.53 -14.70 3.58
C ASP A 20 6.15 -13.30 3.74
N TYR A 21 6.28 -12.57 2.63
CA TYR A 21 6.94 -11.27 2.56
C TYR A 21 6.21 -10.36 1.59
N VAL A 22 6.07 -9.08 1.96
CA VAL A 22 5.58 -8.01 1.09
C VAL A 22 6.64 -6.92 1.04
N PHE A 23 6.96 -6.49 -0.18
CA PHE A 23 7.82 -5.35 -0.48
C PHE A 23 6.92 -4.23 -1.01
N HIS A 24 6.74 -3.18 -0.21
CA HIS A 24 5.95 -2.03 -0.63
C HIS A 24 6.86 -1.01 -1.34
N LEU A 25 6.68 -0.89 -2.66
CA LEU A 25 7.40 0.04 -3.54
C LEU A 25 6.47 1.09 -4.18
N GLY A 26 5.18 1.07 -3.82
CA GLY A 26 4.18 1.94 -4.41
C GLY A 26 4.20 3.33 -3.79
N ASN A 27 4.77 4.31 -4.49
CA ASN A 27 4.71 5.71 -4.12
C ASN A 27 4.57 6.61 -5.36
N ILE A 28 4.28 7.89 -5.11
CA ILE A 28 4.33 8.94 -6.12
C ILE A 28 5.11 10.13 -5.59
N ALA A 29 5.97 10.72 -6.42
CA ALA A 29 6.69 11.94 -6.05
C ALA A 29 5.74 13.14 -6.02
N SER A 30 5.85 13.99 -5.00
CA SER A 30 4.96 15.14 -4.83
C SER A 30 5.01 16.11 -6.02
N TRP A 31 6.18 16.27 -6.65
CA TRP A 31 6.37 17.14 -7.81
C TRP A 31 5.77 16.57 -9.12
N TRP A 32 5.27 15.33 -9.13
CA TRP A 32 4.52 14.77 -10.27
C TRP A 32 3.03 15.14 -10.25
N LEU A 33 2.56 15.76 -9.17
CA LEU A 33 1.14 15.94 -8.91
C LEU A 33 0.75 17.42 -8.90
N ASN A 34 -0.36 17.72 -9.58
CA ASN A 34 -0.98 19.04 -9.56
C ASN A 34 -1.64 19.34 -8.21
N ARG A 35 -2.03 18.31 -7.46
CA ARG A 35 -2.70 18.42 -6.17
C ARG A 35 -1.88 17.73 -5.09
N SER A 36 -1.44 18.49 -4.09
CA SER A 36 -0.69 17.97 -2.94
C SER A 36 -1.45 16.87 -2.19
N GLN A 37 -2.79 16.94 -2.14
CA GLN A 37 -3.60 15.92 -1.49
C GLN A 37 -3.42 14.53 -2.11
N ASP A 38 -3.18 14.42 -3.43
CA ASP A 38 -2.99 13.12 -4.08
C ASP A 38 -1.75 12.41 -3.57
N TYR A 39 -0.69 13.17 -3.25
CA TYR A 39 0.52 12.63 -2.64
C TYR A 39 0.22 12.02 -1.27
N TYR A 40 -0.54 12.72 -0.43
CA TYR A 40 -0.93 12.22 0.89
C TYR A 40 -1.87 11.02 0.81
N ASP A 41 -2.85 11.06 -0.09
CA ASP A 41 -3.82 9.98 -0.27
C ASP A 41 -3.13 8.68 -0.71
N ILE A 42 -2.16 8.78 -1.62
CA ILE A 42 -1.43 7.62 -2.13
C ILE A 42 -0.36 7.15 -1.13
N ASN A 43 0.56 8.03 -0.74
CA ASN A 43 1.76 7.62 0.00
C ASN A 43 1.50 7.44 1.49
N VAL A 44 0.58 8.20 2.09
CA VAL A 44 0.31 8.14 3.54
C VAL A 44 -0.91 7.28 3.81
N THR A 45 -2.08 7.71 3.35
CA THR A 45 -3.34 6.97 3.57
C THR A 45 -3.29 5.60 2.90
N GLY A 46 -2.78 5.52 1.67
CA GLY A 46 -2.64 4.26 0.95
C GLY A 46 -1.70 3.27 1.63
N THR A 47 -0.54 3.74 2.10
CA THR A 47 0.37 2.89 2.89
C THR A 47 -0.31 2.42 4.18
N TYR A 48 -1.04 3.29 4.89
CA TYR A 48 -1.79 2.89 6.09
C TYR A 48 -2.85 1.80 5.80
N ASN A 49 -3.56 1.91 4.68
CA ASN A 49 -4.54 0.92 4.25
C ASN A 49 -3.89 -0.45 4.00
N LEU A 50 -2.76 -0.46 3.27
CA LEU A 50 -1.98 -1.67 3.04
C LEU A 50 -1.52 -2.29 4.36
N LEU A 51 -0.87 -1.50 5.23
CA LEU A 51 -0.40 -1.95 6.55
C LEU A 51 -1.49 -2.62 7.37
N ASN A 52 -2.71 -2.06 7.36
CA ASN A 52 -3.83 -2.64 8.09
C ASN A 52 -4.29 -3.97 7.52
N GLU A 53 -4.28 -4.13 6.20
CA GLU A 53 -4.62 -5.42 5.58
C GLU A 53 -3.55 -6.47 5.85
N LEU A 54 -2.26 -6.10 5.74
CA LEU A 54 -1.16 -7.00 6.05
C LEU A 54 -1.19 -7.46 7.51
N LYS A 55 -1.47 -6.55 8.45
CA LYS A 55 -1.65 -6.89 9.87
C LYS A 55 -2.78 -7.88 10.12
N ARG A 56 -3.83 -7.89 9.28
CA ARG A 56 -4.96 -8.82 9.41
C ARG A 56 -4.64 -10.21 8.88
N GLN A 57 -3.77 -10.32 7.88
CA GLN A 57 -3.64 -11.55 7.08
C GLN A 57 -2.28 -12.22 7.20
N MET A 58 -1.22 -11.45 7.36
CA MET A 58 0.13 -11.99 7.39
C MET A 58 0.54 -12.36 8.81
N LYS A 59 1.17 -13.53 8.93
CA LYS A 59 1.83 -13.99 10.17
C LYS A 59 3.31 -13.62 10.22
N LYS A 60 3.87 -13.13 9.11
CA LYS A 60 5.32 -12.89 8.90
C LYS A 60 5.62 -11.42 8.53
N LYS A 61 6.91 -11.11 8.44
CA LYS A 61 7.50 -9.76 8.53
C LYS A 61 7.26 -8.92 7.27
N LEU A 62 6.93 -7.64 7.46
CA LEU A 62 6.80 -6.62 6.41
C LEU A 62 8.11 -5.84 6.21
N PHE A 63 8.44 -5.54 4.95
CA PHE A 63 9.48 -4.60 4.57
C PHE A 63 8.89 -3.42 3.80
N ASN A 64 9.11 -2.22 4.32
CA ASN A 64 8.66 -0.97 3.72
C ASN A 64 9.85 -0.03 3.59
N GLU A 65 10.18 0.39 2.38
CA GLU A 65 11.21 1.41 2.14
C GLU A 65 10.52 2.75 1.90
N PHE A 66 10.78 3.71 2.79
CA PHE A 66 10.42 5.10 2.55
C PHE A 66 11.56 5.76 1.78
N SER A 67 11.28 6.25 0.58
CA SER A 67 12.16 7.11 -0.22
C SER A 67 11.94 8.58 0.11
#